data_AF-M4U2P1-F1
#
_entry.id   AF-M4U2P1-F1
#
_cell.length_a   1.000
_cell.length_b   1.000
_cell.length_c   1.000
_cell.angle_alpha   90.00
_cell.angle_beta   90.00
_cell.angle_gamma   90.00
#
_symmetry.space_group_name_H-M   'P 1'
#
loop_
_entity.id
_entity.type
_entity.pdbx_description
1 polymer ?
#
loop_
_entity_poly.entity_id
_entity_poly.type
_entity_poly.pdbx_seq_one_letter_code
_entity_poly.pdbx_strand_id
1 'polypeptide(L)' 'MQLDCPRCKQPVIRTGPLERQCQYCQVNFKLQIDCQDCGDELERLQACGAVNFWCHKCNELKSKKTAIYHLLEV' A
#
# COMPACT_ATOMS: atom_id res chain seq x y z
N MET A 1 -6.20 0.59 8.97
CA MET A 1 -6.80 0.02 7.75
C MET A 1 -6.50 -1.45 7.76
N GLN A 2 -7.55 -2.27 7.75
CA GLN A 2 -7.46 -3.71 7.50
C GLN A 2 -7.63 -3.90 5.99
N LEU A 3 -6.80 -4.75 5.39
CA LEU A 3 -6.90 -5.10 3.98
C LEU A 3 -7.33 -6.56 3.91
N ASP A 4 -8.29 -6.85 3.02
CA ASP A 4 -8.83 -8.18 2.83
C ASP A 4 -8.32 -8.79 1.52
N CYS A 5 -8.05 -10.09 1.56
CA CYS A 5 -7.58 -10.84 0.41
C CYS A 5 -8.66 -10.80 -0.69
N PRO A 6 -8.32 -10.42 -1.94
CA PRO A 6 -9.30 -10.35 -3.02
C PRO A 6 -9.93 -11.71 -3.35
N ARG A 7 -9.20 -12.81 -3.09
CA ARG A 7 -9.59 -14.20 -3.38
C ARG A 7 -10.58 -14.79 -2.39
N CYS A 8 -10.32 -14.65 -1.09
CA CYS A 8 -11.09 -15.32 -0.03
C CYS A 8 -11.78 -14.36 0.95
N LYS A 9 -11.56 -13.04 0.80
CA LYS A 9 -12.08 -11.97 1.68
C LYS A 9 -11.64 -12.08 3.15
N GLN A 10 -10.67 -12.94 3.45
CA GLN A 10 -10.04 -13.00 4.78
C GLN A 10 -8.97 -11.92 4.91
N PRO A 11 -8.69 -11.41 6.13
CA PRO A 11 -7.70 -10.38 6.34
C PRO A 11 -6.29 -10.84 5.91
N VAL A 12 -5.54 -9.95 5.25
CA VAL A 12 -4.12 -10.16 4.98
C VAL A 12 -3.26 -9.64 6.13
N ILE A 13 -2.16 -10.33 6.40
CA ILE A 13 -1.16 -9.90 7.39
C ILE A 13 -0.06 -9.10 6.71
N ARG A 14 0.53 -8.16 7.45
CA ARG A 14 1.69 -7.39 6.98
C ARG A 14 2.97 -8.18 7.26
N THR A 15 3.70 -8.53 6.21
CA THR A 15 4.99 -9.24 6.30
C THR A 15 6.19 -8.33 6.08
N GLY A 16 5.98 -7.14 5.48
CA GLY A 16 7.02 -6.14 5.24
C GLY A 16 6.45 -4.72 5.10
N PRO A 17 7.27 -3.71 4.75
CA PRO A 17 6.78 -2.33 4.53
C PRO A 17 5.67 -2.27 3.48
N LEU A 18 5.91 -2.90 2.33
CA LEU A 18 4.99 -3.00 1.20
C LEU A 18 4.63 -4.45 0.86
N GLU A 19 4.89 -5.40 1.76
CA GLU A 19 4.52 -6.80 1.57
C GLU A 19 3.37 -7.21 2.49
N ARG A 20 2.44 -8.00 1.96
CA ARG A 20 1.32 -8.60 2.68
C ARG A 20 1.20 -10.07 2.29
N GLN A 21 0.60 -10.87 3.15
CA GLN A 21 0.36 -12.28 2.88
C GLN A 21 -1.04 -12.66 3.36
N CYS A 22 -1.75 -13.46 2.57
CA CYS A 22 -2.96 -14.13 3.04
C CYS A 22 -2.57 -15.49 3.63
N GLN A 23 -2.78 -15.72 4.93
CA GLN A 23 -2.46 -17.01 5.56
C GLN A 23 -3.40 -18.15 5.13
N TYR A 24 -4.61 -17.83 4.65
CA TYR A 24 -5.60 -18.82 4.21
C TYR A 24 -5.32 -19.31 2.79
N CYS A 25 -4.99 -18.40 1.88
CA CYS A 25 -4.66 -18.74 0.50
C CYS A 25 -3.18 -19.08 0.30
N GLN A 26 -2.32 -18.72 1.26
CA GLN A 26 -0.86 -18.81 1.16
C GLN A 26 -0.29 -18.02 -0.04
N VAL A 27 -0.93 -16.91 -0.38
CA VAL A 27 -0.53 -16.01 -1.48
C VAL A 27 0.12 -14.75 -0.91
N ASN A 28 1.20 -14.31 -1.54
CA ASN A 28 1.89 -13.08 -1.23
C ASN A 28 1.34 -11.93 -2.10
N PHE A 29 1.31 -10.74 -1.51
CA PHE A 29 0.87 -9.53 -2.17
C PHE A 29 1.88 -8.41 -1.94
N LYS A 30 2.16 -7.65 -2.99
CA LYS A 30 2.78 -6.32 -2.88
C LYS A 30 1.67 -5.28 -2.69
N LEU A 31 1.86 -4.36 -1.75
CA LEU A 31 1.02 -3.19 -1.58
C LEU A 31 1.55 -2.08 -2.46
N GLN A 32 0.77 -1.74 -3.48
CA GLN A 32 0.93 -0.51 -4.23
C GLN A 32 0.10 0.59 -3.56
N ILE A 33 0.65 1.80 -3.57
CA ILE A 33 0.06 2.97 -2.93
C ILE A 33 -0.03 4.06 -3.99
N ASP A 34 -1.25 4.45 -4.36
CA ASP A 34 -1.49 5.38 -5.46
C ASP A 34 -2.05 6.71 -4.94
N CYS A 35 -1.79 7.78 -5.70
CA CYS A 35 -2.29 9.11 -5.41
C CYS A 35 -3.80 9.17 -5.65
N GLN A 36 -4.58 9.64 -4.67
CA GLN A 36 -6.03 9.81 -4.87
C GLN A 36 -6.40 10.87 -5.91
N ASP A 37 -5.51 11.84 -6.17
CA ASP A 37 -5.81 12.99 -7.02
C ASP A 37 -5.46 12.72 -8.49
N CYS A 38 -4.35 12.01 -8.76
CA CYS A 38 -3.88 11.74 -10.12
C CYS A 38 -3.75 10.26 -10.48
N GLY A 39 -3.90 9.34 -9.52
CA GLY A 39 -3.79 7.89 -9.73
C GLY A 39 -2.37 7.34 -9.91
N ASP A 40 -1.34 8.19 -9.84
CA ASP A 40 0.07 7.79 -10.03
C ASP A 40 0.63 7.12 -8.77
N GLU A 41 1.59 6.21 -8.92
CA GLU A 41 2.21 5.50 -7.78
C GLU A 41 2.95 6.51 -6.87
N LEU A 42 2.68 6.43 -5.59
CA LEU A 42 3.31 7.27 -4.57
C LEU A 42 4.64 6.68 -4.13
N GLU A 43 5.68 7.52 -4.10
CA GLU A 43 6.96 7.15 -3.52
C GLU A 43 6.85 7.13 -1.99
N ARG A 44 7.23 6.01 -1.38
CA ARG A 44 7.31 5.88 0.07
C ARG A 44 8.65 6.40 0.59
N LEU A 45 8.62 7.57 1.21
CA LEU A 45 9.76 8.16 1.89
C LEU A 45 9.77 7.76 3.37
N GLN A 46 10.91 7.27 3.86
CA GLN A 46 11.12 6.98 5.27
C GLN A 46 12.30 7.77 5.81
N ALA A 47 12.04 8.66 6.76
CA ALA A 47 13.06 9.50 7.40
C ALA A 47 12.79 9.60 8.91
N CYS A 48 13.84 9.41 9.72
CA CYS A 48 13.78 9.54 11.18
C CYS A 48 12.61 8.79 11.85
N GLY A 49 12.26 7.61 11.33
CA GLY A 49 11.15 6.78 11.85
C GLY A 49 9.75 7.15 11.33
N ALA A 50 9.59 8.30 10.66
CA ALA A 50 8.35 8.68 10.01
C ALA A 50 8.28 8.11 8.58
N VAL A 51 7.05 7.85 8.11
CA VAL A 51 6.77 7.43 6.74
C VAL A 51 5.86 8.46 6.09
N ASN A 52 6.34 9.04 4.99
CA ASN A 52 5.62 9.99 4.16
C ASN A 52 5.42 9.42 2.76
N PHE A 53 4.46 9.96 2.02
CA PHE A 53 4.26 9.64 0.62
C PHE A 53 4.46 10.87 -0.24
N TRP A 54 5.25 10.74 -1.30
CA TRP A 54 5.50 11.80 -2.26
C TRP A 54 4.87 11.44 -3.60
N CYS A 55 4.09 12.38 -4.16
CA CYS A 55 3.57 12.23 -5.52
C CYS A 55 4.47 12.99 -6.48
N HIS A 56 5.15 12.29 -7.39
CA HIS A 56 5.98 12.95 -8.41
C HIS A 56 5.16 13.73 -9.44
N LYS A 57 3.92 13.28 -9.73
CA LYS A 57 3.02 13.98 -10.67
C LYS A 57 2.45 15.28 -10.11
N CYS A 58 1.98 15.26 -8.87
CA CYS A 58 1.46 16.47 -8.20
C CYS A 58 2.58 17.31 -7.58
N ASN A 59 3.79 16.75 -7.45
CA ASN A 59 4.96 17.36 -6.83
C ASN A 59 4.70 17.84 -5.39
N GLU A 60 4.06 16.99 -4.58
CA GLU A 60 3.67 17.30 -3.21
C GLU A 60 3.64 16.06 -2.31
N LEU A 61 3.62 16.28 -1.00
CA LEU A 61 3.42 15.24 0.00
C LEU A 61 1.94 14.85 0.08
N LYS A 62 1.66 13.56 -0.02
CA LYS A 62 0.32 13.00 0.14
C LYS A 62 0.18 12.31 1.50
N SER A 63 -1.01 12.44 2.08
CA SER A 63 -1.31 11.84 3.37
C SER A 63 -1.52 10.34 3.25
N LYS A 64 -1.01 9.60 4.24
CA LYS A 64 -1.29 8.16 4.37
C LYS A 64 -2.78 7.84 4.52
N LYS A 65 -3.57 8.78 5.03
CA LYS A 65 -5.02 8.56 5.24
C LYS A 65 -5.81 8.59 3.94
N THR A 66 -5.32 9.31 2.94
CA THR A 66 -6.04 9.61 1.70
C THR A 66 -5.52 8.83 0.49
N ALA A 67 -4.31 8.26 0.59
CA ALA A 67 -3.77 7.41 -0.46
C ALA A 67 -4.65 6.19 -0.74
N ILE A 68 -4.64 5.75 -1.99
CA ILE A 68 -5.35 4.55 -2.46
C ILE A 68 -4.41 3.35 -2.31
N TYR A 69 -4.94 2.21 -1.89
CA TYR A 69 -4.16 1.03 -1.55
C TYR A 69 -4.59 -0.17 -2.39
N HIS A 70 -3.67 -0.72 -3.18
CA HIS A 70 -3.92 -1.88 -4.03
C HIS A 70 -3.06 -3.06 -3.61
N LEU A 71 -3.67 -4.23 -3.51
CA LEU A 71 -2.97 -5.50 -3.34
C LEU A 71 -2.70 -6.11 -4.71
N LEU A 72 -1.43 -6.26 -5.05
CA LEU A 72 -0.96 -6.90 -6.27
C LEU A 72 -0.39 -8.27 -5.92
N GLU A 73 -0.92 -9.35 -6.50
CA GLU A 73 -0.38 -10.70 -6.32
C GLU A 73 1.03 -10.80 -6.91
N VAL A 74 1.96 -11.45 -6.18
CA VAL A 74 3.37 -11.66 -6.57
C VAL A 74 3.79 -13.12 -6.46
#